data_AF-G8ZV79-F1
#
_entry.id   AF-G8ZV79-F1
#
_cell.length_a   1.000
_cell.length_b   1.000
_cell.length_c   1.000
_cell.angle_alpha   90.00
_cell.angle_beta   90.00
_cell.angle_gamma   90.00
#
_symmetry.space_group_name_H-M   'P 1'
#
loop_
_entity.id
_entity.type
_entity.pdbx_description
1 polymer ?
#
loop_
_entity_poly.entity_id
_entity_poly.type
_entity_poly.pdbx_seq_one_letter_code
_entity_poly.pdbx_strand_id
1 'polypeptide(L)'
;MVATNDLDRRLAYQTPPYEPRRKLSCPPTPISSSSEQLIVRITRVLCQRTEKISTDKIRNDVKNVNEFLKEVLRRSKSNRKTALVALAYFNKIYDGQLWNGKLPDFARCSKRIFLSCLILAHKYLNDNSFTMKTWNMISGLSQNDLCLMERWGLEKLDYRLLVAEEDLTKLEDSLATKKRTFDEEVLGGEMRQKKARKL
;
A
#
# COMPACT_ATOMS: atom_id res chain seq x y z
N MET A 1 46.61 49.98 27.82
CA MET A 1 46.30 49.87 26.38
C MET A 1 45.47 48.61 26.19
N VAL A 2 44.46 48.73 25.33
CA VAL A 2 43.25 47.91 25.23
C VAL A 2 43.55 46.42 25.01
N ALA A 3 43.02 45.56 25.89
CA ALA A 3 42.81 44.15 25.60
C ALA A 3 41.52 44.04 24.77
N THR A 4 41.66 43.77 23.47
CA THR A 4 40.52 43.49 22.60
C THR A 4 39.98 42.11 22.94
N ASN A 5 38.77 42.10 23.49
CA ASN A 5 37.97 40.94 23.87
C ASN A 5 37.84 39.93 22.73
N ASP A 6 38.33 38.72 22.97
CA ASP A 6 38.15 37.52 22.15
C ASP A 6 36.81 36.84 22.54
N LEU A 7 35.70 37.52 22.25
CA LEU A 7 34.35 37.10 22.67
C LEU A 7 33.44 36.69 21.51
N ASP A 8 33.98 36.48 20.31
CA ASP A 8 33.18 36.18 19.10
C ASP A 8 33.39 34.78 18.51
N ARG A 9 33.85 33.82 19.33
CA ARG A 9 33.99 32.40 18.92
C ARG A 9 33.03 31.43 19.63
N ARG A 10 32.05 31.92 20.38
CA ARG A 10 31.11 31.06 21.15
C ARG A 10 29.66 31.04 20.65
N LEU A 11 29.38 31.51 19.43
CA LEU A 11 28.02 31.60 18.90
C LEU A 11 27.69 30.65 17.74
N ALA A 12 28.48 29.60 17.50
CA ALA A 12 28.19 28.63 16.43
C ALA A 12 27.12 27.58 16.80
N TYR A 13 26.72 27.47 18.08
CA TYR A 13 25.75 26.46 18.56
C TYR A 13 24.78 27.00 19.62
N GLN A 14 24.36 28.26 19.52
CA GLN A 14 23.18 28.69 20.27
C GLN A 14 21.95 28.36 19.43
N THR A 15 21.32 27.23 19.75
CA THR A 15 19.94 26.97 19.32
C THR A 15 19.08 28.15 19.78
N PRO A 16 18.28 28.77 18.91
CA PRO A 16 17.33 29.80 19.32
C PRO A 16 16.49 29.27 20.50
N PRO A 17 16.09 30.13 21.46
CA PRO A 17 15.28 29.70 22.60
C PRO A 17 14.10 28.89 22.09
N TYR A 18 13.88 27.71 22.69
CA TYR A 18 12.79 26.82 22.29
C TYR A 18 11.46 27.57 22.40
N GLU A 19 10.92 28.02 21.27
CA GLU A 19 9.53 28.42 21.20
C GLU A 19 8.68 27.15 21.32
N PRO A 20 7.77 27.07 22.31
CA PRO A 20 6.82 25.97 22.37
C PRO A 20 6.05 25.95 21.06
N ARG A 21 6.29 24.92 20.24
CA ARG A 21 5.54 24.69 19.00
C ARG A 21 4.06 24.80 19.35
N ARG A 22 3.40 25.90 18.94
CA ARG A 22 1.94 26.02 19.01
C ARG A 22 1.42 24.75 18.35
N LYS A 23 0.70 23.94 19.13
CA LYS A 23 -0.06 22.81 18.59
C LYS A 23 -1.12 23.44 17.70
N LEU A 24 -0.76 23.69 16.44
CA LEU A 24 -1.72 23.73 15.36
C LEU A 24 -2.30 22.31 15.35
N SER A 25 -3.38 22.13 16.09
CA SER A 25 -4.30 21.03 15.89
C SER A 25 -4.81 21.19 14.47
N CYS A 26 -4.14 20.57 13.50
CA CYS A 26 -4.74 20.36 12.21
C CYS A 26 -6.05 19.61 12.48
N PRO A 27 -7.21 20.15 12.06
CA PRO A 27 -8.41 19.35 11.97
C PRO A 27 -8.09 18.07 11.20
N PRO A 28 -8.76 16.93 11.46
CA PRO A 28 -8.69 15.81 10.54
C PRO A 28 -9.06 16.35 9.17
N THR A 29 -8.07 16.44 8.29
CA THR A 29 -8.30 16.90 6.93
C THR A 29 -9.27 15.90 6.32
N PRO A 30 -10.44 16.32 5.83
CA PRO A 30 -11.32 15.42 5.11
C PRO A 30 -10.49 14.83 3.97
N ILE A 31 -10.28 13.51 4.03
CA ILE A 31 -9.53 12.73 3.05
C ILE A 31 -10.06 13.15 1.68
N SER A 32 -9.18 13.70 0.82
CA SER A 32 -9.58 14.13 -0.51
C SER A 32 -10.24 12.96 -1.23
N SER A 33 -11.39 13.20 -1.88
CA SER A 33 -12.15 12.20 -2.64
C SER A 33 -11.26 11.34 -3.57
N SER A 34 -10.13 11.88 -4.05
CA SER A 34 -9.18 11.19 -4.93
C SER A 34 -8.42 10.03 -4.29
N SER A 35 -7.98 10.16 -3.03
CA SER A 35 -7.23 9.08 -2.35
C SER A 35 -8.14 7.92 -1.96
N GLU A 36 -9.36 8.23 -1.52
CA GLU A 36 -10.39 7.23 -1.23
C GLU A 36 -10.76 6.45 -2.50
N GLN A 37 -10.96 7.14 -3.62
CA GLN A 37 -11.21 6.49 -4.92
C GLN A 37 -10.07 5.58 -5.36
N LEU A 38 -8.81 5.99 -5.14
CA LEU A 38 -7.66 5.13 -5.45
C LEU A 38 -7.69 3.85 -4.61
N ILE A 39 -7.96 3.95 -3.31
CA ILE A 39 -8.04 2.79 -2.41
C ILE A 39 -9.13 1.82 -2.88
N VAL A 40 -10.31 2.33 -3.27
CA VAL A 40 -11.39 1.51 -3.83
C VAL A 40 -10.94 0.80 -5.11
N ARG A 41 -10.25 1.50 -6.02
CA ARG A 41 -9.73 0.90 -7.26
C ARG A 41 -8.70 -0.20 -6.98
N ILE A 42 -7.76 0.04 -6.06
CA ILE A 42 -6.77 -0.96 -5.62
C ILE A 42 -7.49 -2.17 -5.03
N THR A 43 -8.44 -1.96 -4.11
CA THR A 43 -9.25 -3.03 -3.50
C THR A 43 -9.83 -3.96 -4.56
N ARG A 44 -10.43 -3.37 -5.60
CA ARG A 44 -11.10 -4.13 -6.67
C ARG A 44 -10.12 -5.01 -7.45
N VAL A 45 -8.93 -4.48 -7.78
CA VAL A 45 -7.88 -5.26 -8.46
C VAL A 45 -7.38 -6.40 -7.59
N LEU A 46 -7.17 -6.16 -6.30
CA LEU A 46 -6.72 -7.17 -5.34
C LEU A 46 -7.72 -8.33 -5.25
N CYS A 47 -9.01 -8.02 -5.11
CA CYS A 47 -10.07 -9.04 -5.09
C CYS A 47 -10.10 -9.79 -6.43
N GLN A 48 -10.17 -9.10 -7.57
CA GLN A 48 -10.24 -9.71 -8.90
C GLN A 48 -9.10 -10.71 -9.16
N ARG A 49 -7.86 -10.35 -8.79
CA ARG A 49 -6.71 -11.24 -8.99
C ARG A 49 -6.66 -12.43 -8.03
N THR A 50 -7.30 -12.32 -6.88
CA THR A 50 -7.24 -13.35 -5.81
C THR A 50 -8.50 -14.19 -5.70
N GLU A 51 -9.53 -13.92 -6.50
CA GLU A 51 -10.79 -14.69 -6.57
C GLU A 51 -10.55 -16.20 -6.68
N LYS A 52 -9.66 -16.61 -7.60
CA LYS A 52 -9.40 -18.04 -7.86
C LYS A 52 -8.57 -18.75 -6.78
N ILE A 53 -7.98 -17.99 -5.85
CA ILE A 53 -7.08 -18.51 -4.80
C ILE A 53 -7.74 -18.37 -3.40
N SER A 54 -8.85 -17.63 -3.32
CA SER A 54 -9.64 -17.48 -2.10
C SER A 54 -10.15 -18.86 -1.63
N THR A 55 -10.02 -19.13 -0.33
CA THR A 55 -10.49 -20.37 0.30
C THR A 55 -11.51 -20.03 1.38
N ASP A 56 -12.29 -21.00 1.87
CA ASP A 56 -13.28 -20.75 2.94
C ASP A 56 -12.67 -20.13 4.20
N LYS A 57 -11.41 -20.46 4.49
CA LYS A 57 -10.64 -19.93 5.62
C LYS A 57 -10.07 -18.52 5.36
N ILE A 58 -9.83 -18.15 4.11
CA ILE A 58 -9.23 -16.87 3.71
C ILE A 58 -10.14 -16.20 2.69
N ARG A 59 -11.11 -15.44 3.18
CA ARG A 59 -12.04 -14.67 2.35
C ARG A 59 -11.45 -13.30 1.99
N ASN A 60 -11.19 -13.09 0.71
CA ASN A 60 -10.73 -11.82 0.16
C ASN A 60 -11.93 -10.89 -0.13
N ASP A 61 -12.78 -10.65 0.87
CA ASP A 61 -13.96 -9.80 0.76
C ASP A 61 -13.60 -8.32 0.54
N VAL A 62 -14.32 -7.66 -0.39
CA VAL A 62 -14.04 -6.28 -0.82
C VAL A 62 -14.06 -5.31 0.35
N LYS A 63 -15.04 -5.41 1.27
CA LYS A 63 -15.15 -4.51 2.42
C LYS A 63 -13.95 -4.70 3.35
N ASN A 64 -13.61 -5.94 3.68
CA ASN A 64 -12.49 -6.23 4.57
C ASN A 64 -11.12 -5.83 3.99
N VAL A 65 -10.94 -5.97 2.67
CA VAL A 65 -9.71 -5.52 2.00
C VAL A 65 -9.66 -3.99 1.96
N ASN A 66 -10.78 -3.32 1.69
CA ASN A 66 -10.85 -1.86 1.64
C ASN A 66 -10.49 -1.21 2.99
N GLU A 67 -11.11 -1.68 4.08
CA GLU A 67 -10.82 -1.18 5.44
C GLU A 67 -9.36 -1.44 5.84
N PHE A 68 -8.83 -2.60 5.49
CA PHE A 68 -7.41 -2.90 5.69
C PHE A 68 -6.51 -1.91 4.93
N LEU A 69 -6.81 -1.64 3.66
CA LEU A 69 -6.02 -0.72 2.84
C LEU A 69 -6.05 0.70 3.37
N LYS A 70 -7.23 1.20 3.77
CA LYS A 70 -7.37 2.50 4.43
C LYS A 70 -6.46 2.61 5.62
N GLU A 71 -6.52 1.63 6.51
CA GLU A 71 -5.78 1.67 7.76
C GLU A 71 -4.28 1.50 7.55
N VAL A 72 -3.85 0.54 6.73
CA VAL A 72 -2.41 0.29 6.51
C VAL A 72 -1.73 1.44 5.78
N LEU A 73 -2.37 2.04 4.78
CA LEU A 73 -1.81 3.19 4.05
C LEU A 73 -1.76 4.43 4.94
N ARG A 74 -2.81 4.66 5.74
CA ARG A 74 -2.86 5.77 6.71
C ARG A 74 -1.78 5.64 7.77
N ARG A 75 -1.65 4.48 8.43
CA ARG A 75 -0.66 4.25 9.50
C ARG A 75 0.78 4.22 8.97
N SER A 76 0.98 3.73 7.75
CA SER A 76 2.31 3.74 7.11
C SER A 76 2.69 5.08 6.50
N LYS A 77 1.80 6.08 6.52
CA LYS A 77 1.98 7.39 5.86
C LYS A 77 2.34 7.24 4.37
N SER A 78 1.79 6.21 3.73
CA SER A 78 2.08 5.92 2.33
C SER A 78 1.36 6.91 1.43
N ASN A 79 2.11 7.56 0.54
CA ASN A 79 1.56 8.46 -0.46
C ASN A 79 1.02 7.69 -1.68
N ARG A 80 0.41 8.43 -2.62
CA ARG A 80 -0.18 7.88 -3.85
C ARG A 80 0.80 7.03 -4.65
N LYS A 81 2.02 7.52 -4.86
CA LYS A 81 3.09 6.83 -5.61
C LYS A 81 3.47 5.51 -4.93
N THR A 82 3.64 5.51 -3.61
CA THR A 82 3.93 4.29 -2.83
C THR A 82 2.83 3.24 -2.98
N ALA A 83 1.56 3.65 -2.92
CA ALA A 83 0.43 2.73 -3.09
C ALA A 83 0.36 2.13 -4.51
N LEU A 84 0.64 2.94 -5.54
CA LEU A 84 0.67 2.48 -6.93
C LEU A 84 1.84 1.52 -7.20
N VAL A 85 3.03 1.81 -6.67
CA VAL A 85 4.19 0.90 -6.78
C VAL A 85 3.91 -0.42 -6.06
N ALA A 86 3.29 -0.39 -4.88
CA ALA A 86 2.86 -1.59 -4.18
C ALA A 86 1.86 -2.42 -5.02
N LEU A 87 0.90 -1.76 -5.68
CA LEU A 87 -0.02 -2.45 -6.60
C LEU A 87 0.71 -3.01 -7.82
N ALA A 88 1.70 -2.31 -8.37
CA ALA A 88 2.50 -2.80 -9.49
C ALA A 88 3.25 -4.09 -9.10
N TYR A 89 3.86 -4.13 -7.92
CA TYR A 89 4.48 -5.34 -7.39
C TYR A 89 3.48 -6.48 -7.19
N PHE A 90 2.31 -6.17 -6.63
CA PHE A 90 1.24 -7.15 -6.48
C PHE A 90 0.86 -7.76 -7.83
N ASN A 91 0.62 -6.93 -8.85
CA ASN A 91 0.32 -7.41 -10.20
C ASN A 91 1.44 -8.30 -10.76
N LYS A 92 2.70 -7.87 -10.68
CA LYS A 92 3.87 -8.67 -11.13
C LYS A 92 3.91 -10.05 -10.45
N ILE A 93 3.66 -10.10 -9.14
CA ILE A 93 3.63 -11.35 -8.38
C ILE A 93 2.54 -12.29 -8.91
N TYR A 94 1.33 -11.80 -9.17
CA TYR A 94 0.22 -12.65 -9.65
C TYR A 94 0.23 -12.94 -11.15
N ASP A 95 0.92 -12.12 -11.96
CA ASP A 95 1.12 -12.35 -13.40
C ASP A 95 2.19 -13.43 -13.65
N GLY A 96 3.20 -13.53 -12.79
CA GLY A 96 4.29 -14.50 -12.88
C GLY A 96 3.89 -15.91 -12.46
N GLN A 97 3.00 -16.57 -13.23
CA GLN A 97 2.62 -17.99 -13.16
C GLN A 97 2.81 -18.65 -11.77
N LEU A 98 2.21 -18.07 -10.72
CA LEU A 98 2.20 -18.64 -9.36
C LEU A 98 1.53 -20.03 -9.27
N TRP A 99 0.98 -20.51 -10.38
CA TRP A 99 0.09 -21.66 -10.50
C TRP A 99 0.84 -22.98 -10.67
N ASN A 100 2.15 -22.95 -10.94
CA ASN A 100 2.93 -24.17 -11.22
C ASN A 100 3.58 -24.80 -9.98
N GLY A 101 3.38 -24.26 -8.76
CA GLY A 101 3.97 -24.82 -7.54
C GLY A 101 3.36 -24.25 -6.26
N LYS A 102 3.29 -25.08 -5.20
CA LYS A 102 2.67 -24.83 -3.89
C LYS A 102 2.82 -23.37 -3.41
N LEU A 103 1.77 -22.57 -3.61
CA LEU A 103 1.70 -21.23 -3.04
C LEU A 103 1.60 -21.33 -1.50
N PRO A 104 2.42 -20.60 -0.73
CA PRO A 104 2.32 -20.65 0.73
C PRO A 104 0.98 -20.09 1.19
N ASP A 105 0.50 -20.57 2.34
CA ASP A 105 -0.85 -20.24 2.84
C ASP A 105 -1.08 -18.74 2.99
N PHE A 106 -0.07 -17.99 3.43
CA PHE A 106 -0.16 -16.54 3.58
C PHE A 106 -0.39 -15.82 2.24
N ALA A 107 0.07 -16.40 1.13
CA ALA A 107 -0.03 -15.79 -0.19
C ALA A 107 -1.41 -15.97 -0.83
N ARG A 108 -2.29 -16.77 -0.22
CA ARG A 108 -3.73 -16.79 -0.56
C ARG A 108 -4.49 -15.57 -0.04
N CYS A 109 -3.90 -14.83 0.91
CA CYS A 109 -4.49 -13.63 1.50
C CYS A 109 -4.02 -12.38 0.77
N SER A 110 -4.92 -11.71 0.05
CA SER A 110 -4.60 -10.49 -0.71
C SER A 110 -4.02 -9.39 0.19
N LYS A 111 -4.54 -9.26 1.42
CA LYS A 111 -4.05 -8.31 2.44
C LYS A 111 -2.58 -8.54 2.80
N ARG A 112 -2.16 -9.80 2.97
CA ARG A 112 -0.78 -10.15 3.32
C ARG A 112 0.18 -9.90 2.17
N ILE A 113 -0.22 -10.23 0.94
CA ILE A 113 0.63 -9.97 -0.23
C ILE A 113 0.73 -8.48 -0.51
N PHE A 114 -0.38 -7.75 -0.42
CA PHE A 114 -0.33 -6.30 -0.56
C PHE A 114 0.53 -5.64 0.53
N LEU A 115 0.44 -6.11 1.78
CA LEU A 115 1.31 -5.63 2.86
C LEU A 115 2.79 -5.86 2.55
N SER A 116 3.15 -7.06 2.07
CA SER A 116 4.53 -7.35 1.64
C SER A 116 4.97 -6.38 0.55
N CYS A 117 4.16 -6.21 -0.50
CA CYS A 117 4.44 -5.27 -1.58
C CYS A 117 4.58 -3.82 -1.08
N LEU A 118 3.77 -3.41 -0.11
CA LEU A 118 3.81 -2.08 0.48
C LEU A 118 5.09 -1.84 1.29
N ILE A 119 5.55 -2.84 2.06
CA ILE A 119 6.83 -2.79 2.77
C ILE A 119 7.97 -2.59 1.77
N LEU A 120 7.99 -3.39 0.69
CA LEU A 120 9.00 -3.28 -0.36
C LEU A 120 8.97 -1.91 -1.04
N ALA A 121 7.79 -1.42 -1.41
CA ALA A 121 7.63 -0.10 -2.04
C ALA A 121 8.10 1.02 -1.10
N HIS A 122 7.75 0.93 0.19
CA HIS A 122 8.18 1.91 1.18
C HIS A 122 9.69 1.90 1.39
N LYS A 123 10.32 0.73 1.45
CA LYS A 123 11.78 0.62 1.57
C LYS A 123 12.51 1.13 0.33
N TYR A 124 11.95 0.89 -0.86
CA TYR A 124 12.56 1.30 -2.12
C TYR A 124 12.47 2.82 -2.38
N LEU A 125 11.34 3.44 -2.02
CA LEU A 125 11.06 4.84 -2.36
C LEU A 125 11.50 5.86 -1.30
N ASN A 126 11.83 5.42 -0.08
CA ASN A 126 12.15 6.33 1.03
C ASN A 126 13.54 6.02 1.59
N ASP A 127 14.37 7.07 1.74
CA ASP A 127 15.69 6.97 2.36
C ASP A 127 15.61 6.51 3.82
N ASN A 128 14.53 6.90 4.52
CA ASN A 128 14.22 6.44 5.86
C ASN A 128 12.98 5.53 5.82
N SER A 129 13.21 4.23 5.99
CA SER A 129 12.17 3.22 5.97
C SER A 129 11.87 2.68 7.38
N PHE A 130 10.63 2.24 7.58
CA PHE A 130 10.22 1.67 8.84
C PHE A 130 10.88 0.31 9.11
N THR A 131 11.30 0.12 10.35
CA THR A 131 11.81 -1.17 10.84
C THR A 131 10.69 -2.22 10.86
N MET A 132 11.07 -3.50 10.89
CA MET A 132 10.09 -4.59 11.04
C MET A 132 9.29 -4.50 12.35
N LYS A 133 9.89 -3.96 13.42
CA LYS A 133 9.19 -3.65 14.67
C LYS A 133 8.07 -2.62 14.46
N THR A 134 8.32 -1.60 13.65
CA THR A 134 7.30 -0.61 13.29
C THR A 134 6.20 -1.23 12.42
N TRP A 135 6.55 -2.06 11.44
CA TRP A 135 5.57 -2.78 10.61
C TRP A 135 4.73 -3.79 11.39
N ASN A 136 5.31 -4.43 12.42
CA ASN A 136 4.59 -5.24 13.39
C ASN A 136 3.55 -4.40 14.14
N MET A 137 3.89 -3.20 14.61
CA MET A 137 2.95 -2.30 15.28
C MET A 137 1.83 -1.81 14.35
N ILE A 138 2.14 -1.59 13.06
CA ILE A 138 1.17 -1.15 12.05
C ILE A 138 0.18 -2.26 11.70
N SER A 139 0.67 -3.47 11.44
CA SER A 139 -0.10 -4.59 10.87
C SER A 139 -0.63 -5.60 11.89
N GLY A 140 -0.01 -5.67 13.08
CA GLY A 140 -0.26 -6.71 14.08
C GLY A 140 0.38 -8.07 13.77
N LEU A 141 1.09 -8.23 12.65
CA LEU A 141 1.78 -9.48 12.30
C LEU A 141 3.14 -9.58 12.97
N SER A 142 3.57 -10.80 13.33
CA SER A 142 4.88 -11.03 13.94
C SER A 142 6.01 -10.54 13.02
N GLN A 143 7.12 -10.09 13.62
CA GLN A 143 8.28 -9.65 12.82
C GLN A 143 8.81 -10.79 11.93
N ASN A 144 8.75 -12.03 12.41
CA ASN A 144 9.17 -13.20 11.64
C ASN A 144 8.29 -13.42 10.40
N ASP A 145 6.96 -13.30 10.53
CA ASP A 145 6.05 -13.40 9.39
C ASP A 145 6.28 -12.26 8.39
N LEU A 146 6.51 -11.04 8.88
CA LEU A 146 6.79 -9.89 8.03
C LEU A 146 8.10 -10.08 7.25
N CYS A 147 9.17 -10.52 7.92
CA CYS A 147 10.44 -10.84 7.28
C CYS A 147 10.30 -11.96 6.24
N LEU A 148 9.55 -13.02 6.57
CA LEU A 148 9.28 -14.13 5.66
C LEU A 148 8.55 -13.65 4.40
N MET A 149 7.48 -12.88 4.59
CA MET A 149 6.70 -12.32 3.49
C MET A 149 7.51 -11.34 2.65
N GLU A 150 8.39 -10.54 3.26
CA GLU A 150 9.29 -9.62 2.57
C GLU A 150 10.26 -10.37 1.66
N ARG A 151 10.98 -11.36 2.22
CA ARG A 151 11.93 -12.19 1.47
C ARG A 151 11.25 -12.91 0.32
N TRP A 152 10.10 -13.53 0.59
CA TRP A 152 9.31 -14.18 -0.44
C TRP A 152 8.88 -13.21 -1.54
N GLY A 153 8.45 -11.99 -1.18
CA GLY A 153 8.09 -10.96 -2.15
C GLY A 153 9.25 -10.54 -3.04
N LEU A 154 10.45 -10.37 -2.47
CA LEU A 154 11.67 -10.06 -3.24
C LEU A 154 12.03 -11.17 -4.21
N GLU A 155 11.96 -12.43 -3.77
CA GLU A 155 12.21 -13.60 -4.62
C GLU A 155 11.22 -13.65 -5.79
N LYS A 156 9.93 -13.36 -5.55
CA LYS A 156 8.92 -13.33 -6.61
C LYS A 156 9.06 -12.16 -7.58
N LEU A 157 9.66 -11.07 -7.14
CA LEU A 157 9.98 -9.93 -7.99
C LEU A 157 11.35 -10.06 -8.66
N ASP A 158 12.10 -11.13 -8.35
CA ASP A 158 13.49 -11.32 -8.79
C ASP A 158 14.35 -10.08 -8.53
N TYR A 159 14.12 -9.44 -7.36
CA TYR A 159 14.76 -8.20 -6.92
C TYR A 159 14.61 -7.01 -7.89
N ARG A 160 13.78 -7.10 -8.94
CA ARG A 160 13.51 -6.02 -9.90
C ARG A 160 12.42 -5.08 -9.40
N LEU A 161 12.82 -4.20 -8.48
CA LEU A 161 11.93 -3.21 -7.83
C LEU A 161 11.73 -1.94 -8.67
N LEU A 162 12.56 -1.65 -9.67
CA LEU A 162 12.36 -0.48 -10.51
C LEU A 162 11.01 -0.59 -11.26
N VAL A 163 10.20 0.46 -11.13
CA VAL A 163 8.98 0.70 -11.90
C VAL A 163 9.15 2.04 -12.58
N ALA A 164 9.15 2.03 -13.92
CA ALA A 164 9.25 3.24 -14.72
C ALA A 164 8.04 4.15 -14.46
N GLU A 165 8.23 5.47 -14.53
CA GLU A 165 7.15 6.41 -14.25
C GLU A 165 6.03 6.29 -15.29
N GLU A 166 6.38 6.03 -16.54
CA GLU A 166 5.44 5.80 -17.64
C GLU A 166 4.57 4.58 -17.39
N ASP A 167 5.14 3.51 -16.83
CA ASP A 167 4.40 2.30 -16.49
C ASP A 167 3.47 2.53 -15.29
N LEU A 168 3.88 3.38 -14.35
CA LEU A 168 3.06 3.76 -13.21
C LEU A 168 1.86 4.61 -13.64
N THR A 169 2.06 5.58 -14.53
CA THR A 169 1.00 6.40 -15.12
C THR A 169 0.02 5.53 -15.91
N LYS A 170 0.51 4.65 -16.79
CA LYS A 170 -0.34 3.70 -17.53
C LYS A 170 -1.16 2.81 -16.61
N LEU A 171 -0.56 2.32 -15.51
CA LEU A 171 -1.27 1.54 -14.51
C LEU A 171 -2.40 2.35 -13.88
N GLU A 172 -2.11 3.57 -13.46
CA GLU A 172 -3.09 4.48 -12.86
C GLU A 172 -4.25 4.81 -13.81
N ASP A 173 -3.96 5.06 -15.08
CA ASP A 173 -4.97 5.30 -16.12
C ASP A 173 -5.85 4.06 -16.34
N SER A 174 -5.25 2.86 -16.36
CA SER A 174 -5.99 1.60 -16.46
C SER A 174 -6.97 1.40 -15.30
N LEU A 175 -6.60 1.83 -14.09
CA LEU A 175 -7.48 1.80 -12.92
C LEU A 175 -8.66 2.78 -13.05
N ALA A 176 -8.46 3.92 -13.70
CA ALA A 176 -9.53 4.89 -13.96
C ALA A 176 -10.52 4.34 -15.01
N THR A 177 -10.02 3.72 -16.07
CA THR A 177 -10.82 3.20 -17.18
C THR A 177 -11.64 1.97 -16.79
N LYS A 178 -11.05 1.02 -16.04
CA LYS A 178 -11.75 -0.18 -15.56
C LYS A 178 -13.00 0.13 -14.72
N LYS A 179 -13.15 1.35 -14.19
CA LYS A 179 -14.38 1.80 -13.52
C LYS A 179 -15.63 1.52 -14.37
N ARG A 180 -15.57 1.77 -15.69
CA ARG A 180 -16.72 1.74 -16.60
C ARG A 180 -17.22 0.33 -16.94
N THR A 181 -16.31 -0.64 -17.09
CA THR A 181 -16.69 -2.01 -17.52
C THR A 181 -17.37 -2.82 -16.41
N PHE A 182 -17.04 -2.57 -15.15
CA PHE A 182 -17.65 -3.28 -14.02
C PHE A 182 -19.07 -2.80 -13.74
N ASP A 183 -19.37 -1.50 -13.91
CA ASP A 183 -20.73 -0.99 -13.74
C ASP A 183 -21.66 -1.63 -14.81
N GLU A 184 -21.16 -1.86 -16.03
CA GLU A 184 -21.90 -2.58 -17.08
C GLU A 184 -22.01 -4.11 -16.83
N GLU A 185 -20.96 -4.76 -16.32
CA GLU A 185 -20.99 -6.19 -15.96
C GLU A 185 -21.87 -6.48 -14.75
N VAL A 186 -21.91 -5.60 -13.75
CA VAL A 186 -22.81 -5.73 -12.58
C VAL A 186 -24.26 -5.52 -13.00
N LEU A 187 -24.56 -4.49 -13.80
CA LEU A 187 -25.91 -4.26 -14.33
C LEU A 187 -26.36 -5.40 -15.27
N GLY A 188 -25.45 -5.97 -16.06
CA GLY A 188 -25.72 -7.14 -16.90
C GLY A 188 -25.88 -8.45 -16.11
N GLY A 189 -25.14 -8.60 -15.01
CA GLY A 189 -25.18 -9.77 -14.13
C GLY A 189 -26.45 -9.84 -13.29
N GLU A 190 -26.93 -8.70 -12.77
CA GLU A 190 -28.19 -8.62 -12.03
C GLU A 190 -29.41 -8.92 -12.92
N MET A 191 -29.38 -8.53 -14.20
CA MET A 191 -30.44 -8.84 -15.16
C MET A 191 -30.51 -10.34 -15.48
N ARG A 192 -29.36 -11.03 -15.53
CA ARG A 192 -29.28 -12.48 -15.78
C ARG A 192 -29.76 -13.30 -14.58
N GLN A 193 -29.43 -12.90 -13.35
CA GLN A 193 -29.92 -13.59 -12.14
C GLN A 193 -31.43 -13.42 -11.92
N LYS A 194 -32.01 -12.26 -12.29
CA LYS A 194 -33.46 -12.04 -12.22
C LYS A 194 -34.25 -12.87 -13.24
N LYS A 195 -33.64 -13.23 -14.39
CA LYS A 195 -34.27 -14.10 -15.39
C LYS A 195 -34.20 -15.59 -15.02
N ALA A 196 -33.15 -16.01 -14.31
CA ALA A 196 -32.98 -17.39 -13.84
C ALA A 196 -33.80 -17.74 -12.59
N ARG A 197 -34.23 -16.74 -11.79
CA ARG A 197 -35.12 -16.95 -10.61
C ARG A 197 -36.62 -16.89 -10.95
N LYS A 198 -36.97 -16.66 -12.22
CA LYS A 198 -38.36 -16.50 -12.70
C LYS A 198 -38.81 -17.59 -13.68
N LEU A 199 -38.02 -18.66 -13.80
CA LEU A 199 -38.32 -19.93 -14.45
C LEU A 199 -38.27 -21.02 -13.37
#